data_AF-A0A832LS65-F1
#
_entry.id   AF-A0A832LS65-F1
#
_cell.length_a   1.000
_cell.length_b   1.000
_cell.length_c   1.000
_cell.angle_alpha   90.00
_cell.angle_beta   90.00
_cell.angle_gamma   90.00
#
_symmetry.space_group_name_H-M   'P 1'
#
loop_
_entity.id
_entity.type
_entity.pdbx_description
1 polymer ?
#
loop_
_entity_poly.entity_id
_entity_poly.type
_entity_poly.pdbx_seq_one_letter_code
_entity_poly.pdbx_strand_id
1 'polypeptide(L)'
;MKRWIVILAVAIGAMTTASAQVGLLLNSSELILFNVPGTSAPAWSIQRNGGNQRGLHAVDLQSYRDATAQVASGNWSVVSGGTDNTASGTVSVVSGGTLNTASGTASVVSGGGSNTASGTASVVSGGEGNTASGDYSAIAGGNYLRVGTRSFGFSGQTSTTQTNLSASSNIAAFVDVDLWLYNVRNQAGQLRLYEPSSSGTNYTAFRAQAQSSDIVYTLPATAGSP
;
A
#
# COMPACT_ATOMS: atom_id res chain seq x y z
N MET A 1 -40.13 22.82 21.93
CA MET A 1 -40.19 22.15 20.60
C MET A 1 -40.16 20.64 20.85
N LYS A 2 -41.21 19.90 20.49
CA LYS A 2 -41.22 18.44 20.63
C LYS A 2 -40.30 17.84 19.56
N ARG A 3 -39.26 17.10 19.98
CA ARG A 3 -38.44 16.29 19.08
C ARG A 3 -39.17 14.97 18.86
N TRP A 4 -39.57 14.69 17.63
CA TRP A 4 -40.16 13.41 17.25
C TRP A 4 -39.04 12.47 16.83
N ILE A 5 -38.97 11.30 17.46
CA ILE A 5 -38.19 10.17 16.95
C ILE A 5 -39.18 9.34 16.14
N VAL A 6 -38.98 9.27 14.83
CA VAL A 6 -39.72 8.35 13.96
C VAL A 6 -39.01 7.01 14.02
N ILE A 7 -39.59 6.04 14.72
CA ILE A 7 -39.12 4.65 14.72
C ILE A 7 -39.88 3.92 13.63
N LEU A 8 -39.20 3.61 12.52
CA LEU A 8 -39.75 2.77 11.48
C LEU A 8 -39.55 1.29 11.88
N ALA A 9 -40.57 0.66 12.43
CA ALA A 9 -40.57 -0.77 12.71
C ALA A 9 -41.03 -1.54 11.46
N VAL A 10 -40.10 -2.14 10.73
CA VAL A 10 -40.42 -3.07 9.64
C VAL A 10 -40.41 -4.49 10.22
N ALA A 11 -41.59 -5.08 10.43
CA ALA A 11 -41.73 -6.49 10.77
C ALA A 11 -41.62 -7.31 9.48
N ILE A 12 -40.62 -8.19 9.41
CA ILE A 12 -40.39 -9.03 8.24
C ILE A 12 -40.65 -10.47 8.66
N GLY A 13 -41.72 -11.08 8.12
CA GLY A 13 -42.00 -12.50 8.29
C GLY A 13 -40.84 -13.35 7.77
N ALA A 14 -40.66 -14.55 8.33
CA ALA A 14 -39.54 -15.45 8.04
C ALA A 14 -39.24 -15.52 6.52
N MET A 15 -38.13 -14.91 6.09
CA MET A 15 -37.74 -14.87 4.69
C MET A 15 -36.96 -16.13 4.35
N THR A 16 -37.55 -16.99 3.51
CA THR A 16 -36.99 -18.29 3.12
C THR A 16 -36.13 -18.22 1.85
N THR A 17 -35.79 -17.03 1.36
CA THR A 17 -34.94 -16.85 0.17
C THR A 17 -33.78 -15.89 0.44
N ALA A 18 -32.58 -16.28 0.03
CA ALA A 18 -31.29 -15.67 0.34
C ALA A 18 -31.03 -14.28 -0.27
N SER A 19 -32.05 -13.57 -0.76
CA SER A 19 -31.92 -12.34 -1.56
C SER A 19 -32.65 -11.12 -0.99
N ALA A 20 -33.08 -11.17 0.26
CA ALA A 20 -33.77 -10.04 0.87
C ALA A 20 -32.78 -9.01 1.43
N GLN A 21 -32.82 -7.79 0.91
CA GLN A 21 -32.14 -6.63 1.48
C GLN A 21 -33.20 -5.67 2.04
N VAL A 22 -32.94 -5.09 3.20
CA VAL A 22 -33.80 -4.04 3.78
C VAL A 22 -33.14 -2.70 3.53
N GLY A 23 -33.80 -1.82 2.78
CA GLY A 23 -33.30 -0.49 2.44
C GLY A 23 -33.95 0.62 3.29
N LEU A 24 -33.15 1.57 3.81
CA LEU A 24 -33.64 2.86 4.30
C LEU A 24 -33.25 3.94 3.29
N LEU A 25 -34.24 4.47 2.57
CA LEU A 25 -34.04 5.57 1.63
C LEU A 25 -33.87 6.87 2.42
N LEU A 26 -32.69 7.48 2.35
CA LEU A 26 -32.36 8.72 3.06
C LEU A 26 -32.74 9.96 2.23
N ASN A 27 -32.64 9.88 0.90
CA ASN A 27 -33.08 10.87 -0.08
C ASN A 27 -33.18 10.24 -1.48
N SER A 28 -33.41 11.04 -2.52
CA SER A 28 -33.55 10.58 -3.92
C SER A 28 -32.34 9.82 -4.48
N SER A 29 -31.20 9.86 -3.79
CA SER A 29 -29.91 9.33 -4.27
C SER A 29 -29.16 8.51 -3.22
N GLU A 30 -29.65 8.41 -1.99
CA GLU A 30 -28.99 7.68 -0.90
C GLU A 30 -29.91 6.62 -0.29
N LEU A 31 -29.44 5.38 -0.29
CA LEU A 31 -30.11 4.20 0.23
C LEU A 31 -29.14 3.43 1.15
N ILE A 32 -29.50 3.22 2.41
CA ILE A 32 -28.78 2.31 3.32
C ILE A 32 -29.38 0.91 3.17
N LEU A 33 -28.60 -0.07 2.72
CA LEU A 33 -29.02 -1.47 2.63
C LEU A 33 -28.48 -2.28 3.82
N PHE A 34 -29.36 -3.03 4.49
CA PHE A 34 -29.03 -4.05 5.48
C PHE A 34 -29.14 -5.43 4.81
N ASN A 35 -28.01 -6.15 4.70
CA ASN A 35 -28.01 -7.52 4.19
C ASN A 35 -28.51 -8.50 5.26
N VAL A 36 -29.42 -9.41 4.86
CA VAL A 36 -29.83 -10.56 5.67
C VAL A 36 -28.70 -11.62 5.65
N PRO A 37 -28.43 -12.33 6.76
CA PRO A 37 -27.36 -13.33 6.82
C PRO A 37 -27.55 -14.46 5.79
N GLY A 38 -26.53 -14.71 4.95
CA GLY A 38 -26.54 -15.72 3.89
C GLY A 38 -25.22 -15.69 3.12
N THR A 39 -24.82 -16.81 2.52
CA THR A 39 -23.47 -17.39 2.36
C THR A 39 -22.31 -16.56 1.77
N SER A 40 -22.45 -15.26 1.59
CA SER A 40 -21.35 -14.39 1.17
C SER A 40 -21.65 -12.93 1.51
N ALA A 41 -21.97 -12.65 2.77
CA ALA A 41 -21.83 -11.31 3.36
C ALA A 41 -21.69 -11.49 4.88
N PRO A 42 -20.84 -10.72 5.59
CA PRO A 42 -20.97 -10.64 7.03
C PRO A 42 -22.36 -10.06 7.34
N ALA A 43 -23.15 -10.81 8.11
CA ALA A 43 -24.43 -10.37 8.63
C ALA A 43 -24.32 -8.93 9.18
N TRP A 44 -25.28 -8.07 8.85
CA TRP A 44 -25.37 -6.68 9.35
C TRP A 44 -24.36 -5.67 8.78
N SER A 45 -23.73 -5.96 7.64
CA SER A 45 -22.92 -4.98 6.91
C SER A 45 -23.77 -3.85 6.30
N ILE A 46 -23.54 -2.60 6.69
CA ILE A 46 -24.03 -1.42 5.94
C ILE A 46 -23.27 -1.37 4.60
N GLN A 47 -23.97 -1.50 3.48
CA GLN A 47 -23.40 -1.38 2.13
C GLN A 47 -24.03 -0.18 1.43
N ARG A 48 -23.21 0.81 1.03
CA ARG A 48 -23.62 1.79 0.01
C ARG A 48 -23.62 1.04 -1.33
N ASN A 49 -24.66 1.24 -2.14
CA ASN A 49 -24.87 0.50 -3.38
C ASN A 49 -23.61 0.52 -4.29
N GLY A 50 -23.25 -0.60 -4.94
CA GLY A 50 -22.29 -0.62 -6.05
C GLY A 50 -20.88 -1.22 -5.84
N GLY A 51 -20.62 -1.97 -4.77
CA GLY A 51 -19.32 -2.62 -4.50
C GLY A 51 -19.37 -4.15 -4.48
N ASN A 52 -18.24 -4.81 -4.76
CA ASN A 52 -17.99 -6.21 -4.39
C ASN A 52 -18.27 -6.41 -2.90
N GLN A 53 -18.49 -7.66 -2.51
CA GLN A 53 -18.65 -8.00 -1.11
C GLN A 53 -17.37 -7.68 -0.31
N ARG A 54 -17.55 -7.13 0.90
CA ARG A 54 -16.48 -7.05 1.89
C ARG A 54 -16.04 -8.44 2.34
N GLY A 55 -14.75 -8.57 2.66
CA GLY A 55 -14.21 -9.78 3.27
C GLY A 55 -14.75 -10.00 4.69
N LEU A 56 -14.56 -11.21 5.22
CA LEU A 56 -14.91 -11.51 6.61
C LEU A 56 -14.09 -10.61 7.55
N HIS A 57 -14.74 -9.93 8.50
CA HIS A 57 -14.13 -8.95 9.41
C HIS A 57 -13.47 -7.73 8.75
N ALA A 58 -13.75 -7.46 7.47
CA ALA A 58 -13.16 -6.31 6.78
C ALA A 58 -13.81 -4.97 7.17
N VAL A 59 -13.01 -3.92 7.21
CA VAL A 59 -13.43 -2.54 7.44
C VAL A 59 -13.30 -1.76 6.14
N ASP A 60 -14.35 -1.03 5.75
CA ASP A 60 -14.31 -0.24 4.54
C ASP A 60 -15.09 1.08 4.71
N LEU A 61 -14.36 2.19 4.73
CA LEU A 61 -14.87 3.51 5.08
C LEU A 61 -14.80 4.52 3.91
N GLN A 62 -14.58 4.06 2.68
CA GLN A 62 -14.54 4.95 1.51
C GLN A 62 -15.91 5.58 1.26
N SER A 63 -15.94 6.89 1.00
CA SER A 63 -17.19 7.63 0.73
C SER A 63 -17.61 7.61 -0.74
N TYR A 64 -16.70 7.24 -1.66
CA TYR A 64 -16.92 7.23 -3.11
C TYR A 64 -16.10 6.13 -3.80
N ARG A 65 -16.68 5.51 -4.85
CA ARG A 65 -16.09 4.45 -5.69
C ARG A 65 -16.66 4.51 -7.10
N ASP A 66 -15.81 4.38 -8.10
CA ASP A 66 -16.18 4.25 -9.52
C ASP A 66 -16.36 2.79 -9.98
N ALA A 67 -15.76 1.82 -9.29
CA ALA A 67 -15.77 0.42 -9.69
C ALA A 67 -16.09 -0.55 -8.54
N THR A 68 -16.77 -1.64 -8.85
CA THR A 68 -17.16 -2.66 -7.86
C THR A 68 -15.96 -3.29 -7.16
N ALA A 69 -14.80 -3.37 -7.82
CA ALA A 69 -13.60 -3.97 -7.24
C ALA A 69 -12.95 -3.16 -6.10
N GLN A 70 -13.27 -1.86 -5.99
CA GLN A 70 -12.64 -0.92 -5.06
C GLN A 70 -13.18 -1.11 -3.64
N VAL A 71 -12.88 -2.26 -3.04
CA VAL A 71 -13.44 -2.72 -1.77
C VAL A 71 -12.36 -3.37 -0.90
N ALA A 72 -12.53 -3.28 0.42
CA ALA A 72 -11.89 -4.16 1.39
C ALA A 72 -12.48 -5.59 1.30
N SER A 73 -12.12 -6.33 0.24
CA SER A 73 -12.68 -7.64 -0.08
C SER A 73 -11.90 -8.82 0.49
N GLY A 74 -10.65 -8.61 0.92
CA GLY A 74 -9.86 -9.62 1.64
C GLY A 74 -10.34 -9.84 3.07
N ASN A 75 -10.19 -11.04 3.61
CA ASN A 75 -10.53 -11.29 5.02
C ASN A 75 -9.62 -10.46 5.94
N TRP A 76 -10.21 -9.84 6.96
CA TRP A 76 -9.55 -8.89 7.88
C TRP A 76 -8.88 -7.70 7.18
N SER A 77 -9.25 -7.39 5.92
CA SER A 77 -8.67 -6.25 5.23
C SER A 77 -9.30 -4.93 5.68
N VAL A 78 -8.57 -3.83 5.47
CA VAL A 78 -9.00 -2.51 5.90
C VAL A 78 -8.82 -1.52 4.75
N VAL A 79 -9.88 -0.77 4.45
CA VAL A 79 -9.77 0.52 3.80
C VAL A 79 -10.30 1.60 4.74
N SER A 80 -9.40 2.45 5.24
CA SER A 80 -9.75 3.43 6.28
C SER A 80 -10.41 4.71 5.74
N GLY A 81 -10.41 4.93 4.42
CA GLY A 81 -11.06 6.08 3.78
C GLY A 81 -10.57 6.35 2.36
N GLY A 82 -10.77 7.58 1.89
CA GLY A 82 -10.41 7.99 0.52
C GLY A 82 -11.43 7.57 -0.54
N THR A 83 -10.98 7.51 -1.78
CA THR A 83 -11.79 7.10 -2.94
C THR A 83 -11.10 6.01 -3.74
N ASP A 84 -11.88 5.13 -4.34
CA ASP A 84 -11.38 4.23 -5.39
C ASP A 84 -10.27 3.24 -4.97
N ASN A 85 -10.19 2.91 -3.68
CA ASN A 85 -9.17 2.05 -3.10
C ASN A 85 -9.61 0.58 -3.05
N THR A 86 -8.66 -0.34 -3.21
CA THR A 86 -8.86 -1.79 -3.18
C THR A 86 -7.98 -2.44 -2.11
N ALA A 87 -8.56 -3.17 -1.17
CA ALA A 87 -7.82 -4.02 -0.22
C ALA A 87 -8.32 -5.46 -0.32
N SER A 88 -7.81 -6.20 -1.30
CA SER A 88 -8.27 -7.55 -1.66
C SER A 88 -7.42 -8.69 -1.10
N GLY A 89 -6.21 -8.40 -0.63
CA GLY A 89 -5.37 -9.37 0.07
C GLY A 89 -5.89 -9.69 1.48
N THR A 90 -5.62 -10.90 1.96
CA THR A 90 -5.94 -11.27 3.35
C THR A 90 -5.08 -10.43 4.30
N VAL A 91 -5.69 -9.76 5.30
CA VAL A 91 -5.04 -8.82 6.22
C VAL A 91 -4.38 -7.64 5.48
N SER A 92 -4.82 -7.30 4.26
CA SER A 92 -4.25 -6.16 3.54
C SER A 92 -4.85 -4.83 4.03
N VAL A 93 -4.08 -3.75 3.90
CA VAL A 93 -4.47 -2.43 4.41
C VAL A 93 -4.26 -1.37 3.34
N VAL A 94 -5.29 -0.55 3.13
CA VAL A 94 -5.17 0.76 2.48
C VAL A 94 -5.63 1.83 3.46
N SER A 95 -4.71 2.66 3.95
CA SER A 95 -5.05 3.67 4.96
C SER A 95 -5.83 4.86 4.38
N GLY A 96 -5.84 5.06 3.06
CA GLY A 96 -6.59 6.12 2.40
C GLY A 96 -6.03 6.49 1.03
N GLY A 97 -6.30 7.72 0.57
CA GLY A 97 -5.86 8.23 -0.72
C GLY A 97 -6.81 7.89 -1.87
N THR A 98 -6.29 7.87 -3.09
CA THR A 98 -7.07 7.63 -4.30
C THR A 98 -6.44 6.54 -5.16
N LEU A 99 -7.24 5.60 -5.65
CA LEU A 99 -6.82 4.55 -6.59
C LEU A 99 -5.69 3.63 -6.07
N ASN A 100 -5.60 3.42 -4.76
CA ASN A 100 -4.58 2.54 -4.19
C ASN A 100 -5.06 1.08 -4.14
N THR A 101 -4.14 0.13 -4.36
CA THR A 101 -4.44 -1.31 -4.39
C THR A 101 -3.49 -2.09 -3.48
N ALA A 102 -4.01 -2.71 -2.43
CA ALA A 102 -3.31 -3.68 -1.58
C ALA A 102 -3.89 -5.10 -1.82
N SER A 103 -3.30 -5.85 -2.75
CA SER A 103 -3.82 -7.14 -3.21
C SER A 103 -3.00 -8.36 -2.75
N GLY A 104 -1.78 -8.16 -2.26
CA GLY A 104 -0.98 -9.22 -1.65
C GLY A 104 -1.45 -9.56 -0.22
N THR A 105 -1.23 -10.79 0.23
CA THR A 105 -1.47 -11.16 1.63
C THR A 105 -0.60 -10.31 2.55
N ALA A 106 -1.20 -9.71 3.58
CA ALA A 106 -0.55 -8.77 4.50
C ALA A 106 0.12 -7.57 3.80
N SER A 107 -0.33 -7.19 2.60
CA SER A 107 0.23 -6.03 1.91
C SER A 107 -0.36 -4.72 2.42
N VAL A 108 0.41 -3.64 2.33
CA VAL A 108 0.03 -2.33 2.87
C VAL A 108 0.26 -1.23 1.84
N VAL A 109 -0.74 -0.38 1.66
CA VAL A 109 -0.59 0.93 1.05
C VAL A 109 -1.01 2.00 2.05
N SER A 110 -0.07 2.81 2.54
CA SER A 110 -0.37 3.81 3.57
C SER A 110 -1.11 5.04 3.03
N GLY A 111 -1.20 5.21 1.71
CA GLY A 111 -1.94 6.31 1.09
C GLY A 111 -1.35 6.73 -0.26
N GLY A 112 -1.57 7.99 -0.63
CA GLY A 112 -1.12 8.55 -1.91
C GLY A 112 -2.08 8.27 -3.07
N GLY A 113 -1.56 8.29 -4.29
CA GLY A 113 -2.33 8.12 -5.52
C GLY A 113 -1.84 6.93 -6.36
N SER A 114 -2.74 6.06 -6.82
CA SER A 114 -2.42 5.03 -7.82
C SER A 114 -1.28 4.07 -7.41
N ASN A 115 -1.11 3.80 -6.12
CA ASN A 115 -0.07 2.89 -5.62
C ASN A 115 -0.57 1.45 -5.56
N THR A 116 0.31 0.48 -5.82
CA THR A 116 -0.01 -0.96 -5.79
C THR A 116 0.97 -1.74 -4.91
N ALA A 117 0.49 -2.44 -3.90
CA ALA A 117 1.22 -3.43 -3.11
C ALA A 117 0.62 -4.82 -3.36
N SER A 118 1.21 -5.57 -4.30
CA SER A 118 0.68 -6.85 -4.79
C SER A 118 1.49 -8.08 -4.40
N GLY A 119 2.73 -7.91 -3.92
CA GLY A 119 3.50 -9.00 -3.32
C GLY A 119 3.02 -9.36 -1.91
N THR A 120 3.28 -10.59 -1.47
CA THR A 120 3.06 -11.01 -0.08
C THR A 120 3.91 -10.17 0.86
N ALA A 121 3.30 -9.62 1.92
CA ALA A 121 3.93 -8.71 2.87
C ALA A 121 4.64 -7.52 2.20
N SER A 122 4.12 -7.06 1.06
CA SER A 122 4.66 -5.90 0.35
C SER A 122 4.12 -4.59 0.91
N VAL A 123 4.91 -3.52 0.83
CA VAL A 123 4.54 -2.22 1.39
C VAL A 123 4.77 -1.10 0.37
N VAL A 124 3.81 -0.20 0.23
CA VAL A 124 4.01 1.12 -0.36
C VAL A 124 3.60 2.17 0.68
N SER A 125 4.56 2.95 1.15
CA SER A 125 4.32 3.93 2.22
C SER A 125 3.60 5.19 1.74
N GLY A 126 3.47 5.39 0.42
CA GLY A 126 2.78 6.53 -0.18
C GLY A 126 3.39 6.92 -1.53
N GLY A 127 3.18 8.19 -1.90
CA GLY A 127 3.63 8.73 -3.20
C GLY A 127 2.62 8.50 -4.31
N GLU A 128 3.09 8.48 -5.56
CA GLU A 128 2.24 8.32 -6.74
C GLU A 128 2.75 7.22 -7.69
N GLY A 129 1.86 6.34 -8.15
CA GLY A 129 2.16 5.38 -9.22
C GLY A 129 3.20 4.30 -8.87
N ASN A 130 3.46 4.06 -7.58
CA ASN A 130 4.44 3.06 -7.14
C ASN A 130 3.86 1.64 -7.17
N THR A 131 4.69 0.63 -7.42
CA THR A 131 4.28 -0.79 -7.45
C THR A 131 5.28 -1.69 -6.71
N ALA A 132 4.93 -2.12 -5.51
CA ALA A 132 5.66 -3.15 -4.76
C ALA A 132 5.11 -4.54 -5.16
N SER A 133 5.62 -5.09 -6.28
CA SER A 133 5.10 -6.32 -6.89
C SER A 133 5.74 -7.62 -6.39
N GLY A 134 6.89 -7.53 -5.74
CA GLY A 134 7.59 -8.70 -5.21
C GLY A 134 7.21 -9.04 -3.77
N ASP A 135 7.33 -10.30 -3.40
CA ASP A 135 7.15 -10.70 -1.99
C ASP A 135 8.22 -10.05 -1.12
N TYR A 136 7.82 -9.59 0.08
CA TYR A 136 8.68 -8.91 1.05
C TYR A 136 9.35 -7.65 0.46
N SER A 137 8.69 -6.97 -0.48
CA SER A 137 9.21 -5.74 -1.07
C SER A 137 8.62 -4.48 -0.42
N ALA A 138 9.36 -3.38 -0.43
CA ALA A 138 8.92 -2.13 0.18
C ALA A 138 9.32 -0.92 -0.67
N ILE A 139 8.37 -0.02 -0.91
CA ILE A 139 8.63 1.31 -1.47
C ILE A 139 8.33 2.34 -0.38
N ALA A 140 9.35 3.12 -0.01
CA ALA A 140 9.25 4.14 1.03
C ALA A 140 8.45 5.38 0.60
N GLY A 141 8.24 5.56 -0.71
CA GLY A 141 7.51 6.68 -1.29
C GLY A 141 8.12 7.10 -2.62
N GLY A 142 7.87 8.34 -3.02
CA GLY A 142 8.33 8.86 -4.31
C GLY A 142 7.34 8.61 -5.44
N ASN A 143 7.80 8.62 -6.69
CA ASN A 143 6.92 8.52 -7.86
C ASN A 143 7.35 7.44 -8.86
N TYR A 144 6.39 6.66 -9.37
CA TYR A 144 6.53 5.75 -10.51
C TYR A 144 7.68 4.72 -10.40
N LEU A 145 7.92 4.17 -9.22
CA LEU A 145 8.87 3.07 -9.01
C LEU A 145 8.16 1.72 -8.96
N ARG A 146 8.69 0.69 -9.64
CA ARG A 146 8.26 -0.69 -9.47
C ARG A 146 9.40 -1.58 -9.00
N VAL A 147 9.22 -2.31 -7.90
CA VAL A 147 10.25 -3.19 -7.31
C VAL A 147 9.82 -4.66 -7.30
N GLY A 148 10.82 -5.56 -7.41
CA GLY A 148 10.68 -7.01 -7.33
C GLY A 148 10.91 -7.57 -5.92
N THR A 149 11.07 -8.89 -5.83
CA THR A 149 11.08 -9.65 -4.56
C THR A 149 12.22 -9.23 -3.64
N ARG A 150 11.95 -9.14 -2.32
CA ARG A 150 12.92 -8.80 -1.26
C ARG A 150 13.69 -7.51 -1.53
N SER A 151 13.03 -6.53 -2.14
CA SER A 151 13.67 -5.28 -2.57
C SER A 151 13.08 -4.08 -1.85
N PHE A 152 13.92 -3.08 -1.61
CA PHE A 152 13.53 -1.80 -1.03
C PHE A 152 13.76 -0.67 -2.04
N GLY A 153 12.95 0.38 -2.04
CA GLY A 153 13.31 1.56 -2.84
C GLY A 153 12.57 2.85 -2.56
N PHE A 154 13.08 3.90 -3.18
CA PHE A 154 12.54 5.26 -3.23
C PHE A 154 12.87 5.87 -4.59
N SER A 155 11.97 6.68 -5.14
CA SER A 155 12.23 7.42 -6.39
C SER A 155 11.88 8.89 -6.26
N GLY A 156 12.91 9.73 -6.38
CA GLY A 156 12.78 11.19 -6.40
C GLY A 156 12.41 11.76 -7.78
N GLN A 157 12.17 10.90 -8.77
CA GLN A 157 11.95 11.35 -10.14
C GLN A 157 10.71 12.24 -10.25
N THR A 158 10.78 13.17 -11.20
CA THR A 158 9.66 14.05 -11.59
C THR A 158 8.93 13.58 -12.85
N SER A 159 9.48 12.56 -13.52
CA SER A 159 8.89 11.91 -14.67
C SER A 159 7.75 10.95 -14.28
N THR A 160 6.77 10.78 -15.17
CA THR A 160 5.71 9.77 -15.05
C THR A 160 6.09 8.42 -15.68
N THR A 161 7.28 8.33 -16.30
CA THR A 161 7.79 7.08 -16.84
C THR A 161 8.18 6.14 -15.70
N GLN A 162 7.59 4.94 -15.68
CA GLN A 162 7.88 3.97 -14.63
C GLN A 162 9.32 3.45 -14.70
N THR A 163 10.06 3.60 -13.60
CA THR A 163 11.32 2.86 -13.41
C THR A 163 10.97 1.44 -12.97
N ASN A 164 11.09 0.49 -13.90
CA ASN A 164 10.68 -0.89 -13.66
C ASN A 164 11.86 -1.79 -13.27
N LEU A 165 11.92 -2.18 -12.01
CA LEU A 165 12.89 -3.09 -11.42
C LEU A 165 12.24 -4.42 -10.97
N SER A 166 11.08 -4.78 -11.52
CA SER A 166 10.32 -5.96 -11.08
C SER A 166 11.03 -7.29 -11.31
N ALA A 167 11.98 -7.34 -12.25
CA ALA A 167 12.78 -8.54 -12.55
C ALA A 167 13.93 -8.75 -11.57
N SER A 168 14.33 -7.72 -10.83
CA SER A 168 15.42 -7.77 -9.87
C SER A 168 14.94 -8.26 -8.50
N SER A 169 15.81 -8.94 -7.77
CA SER A 169 15.53 -9.36 -6.39
C SER A 169 16.70 -9.05 -5.47
N ASN A 170 16.41 -8.85 -4.19
CA ASN A 170 17.41 -8.52 -3.16
C ASN A 170 18.19 -7.22 -3.45
N ILE A 171 17.50 -6.17 -3.88
CA ILE A 171 18.12 -4.86 -4.18
C ILE A 171 17.60 -3.75 -3.26
N ALA A 172 18.41 -2.71 -3.05
CA ALA A 172 17.96 -1.41 -2.59
C ALA A 172 18.11 -0.40 -3.73
N ALA A 173 17.02 0.22 -4.16
CA ALA A 173 16.98 1.13 -5.31
C ALA A 173 16.65 2.56 -4.87
N PHE A 174 17.56 3.49 -5.19
CA PHE A 174 17.40 4.92 -4.98
C PHE A 174 17.49 5.61 -6.34
N VAL A 175 16.34 6.02 -6.87
CA VAL A 175 16.21 6.49 -8.25
C VAL A 175 16.09 8.01 -8.26
N ASP A 176 16.98 8.67 -9.00
CA ASP A 176 17.04 10.14 -9.16
C ASP A 176 17.18 10.87 -7.82
N VAL A 177 18.12 10.41 -6.99
CA VAL A 177 18.47 11.00 -5.69
C VAL A 177 19.95 10.86 -5.40
N ASP A 178 20.49 11.78 -4.62
CA ASP A 178 21.78 11.61 -3.96
C ASP A 178 21.61 10.83 -2.64
N LEU A 179 22.47 9.84 -2.39
CA LEU A 179 22.49 9.12 -1.11
C LEU A 179 23.47 9.77 -0.13
N TRP A 180 22.93 10.54 0.82
CA TRP A 180 23.73 11.22 1.82
C TRP A 180 23.85 10.36 3.09
N LEU A 181 25.09 10.03 3.49
CA LEU A 181 25.40 9.34 4.75
C LEU A 181 26.09 10.30 5.71
N TYR A 182 25.32 11.17 6.36
CA TYR A 182 25.85 12.22 7.22
C TYR A 182 26.17 11.74 8.63
N ASN A 183 27.23 12.28 9.25
CA ASN A 183 27.71 11.88 10.57
C ASN A 183 27.91 13.09 11.48
N VAL A 184 27.12 13.15 12.56
CA VAL A 184 27.16 14.23 13.57
C VAL A 184 28.09 13.92 14.75
N ARG A 185 28.86 12.83 14.69
CA ARG A 185 29.76 12.41 15.77
C ARG A 185 31.19 12.81 15.44
N ASN A 186 31.98 13.17 16.45
CA ASN A 186 33.43 13.41 16.35
C ASN A 186 34.24 12.11 16.18
N GLN A 187 33.73 11.16 15.41
CA GLN A 187 34.34 9.86 15.13
C GLN A 187 33.99 9.44 13.70
N ALA A 188 34.93 8.85 12.97
CA ALA A 188 34.71 8.38 11.60
C ALA A 188 33.54 7.38 11.49
N GLY A 189 32.62 7.64 10.56
CA GLY A 189 31.55 6.73 10.15
C GLY A 189 32.02 5.76 9.05
N GLN A 190 31.21 4.73 8.75
CA GLN A 190 31.58 3.78 7.70
C GLN A 190 30.41 3.08 7.01
N LEU A 191 30.58 2.80 5.71
CA LEU A 191 29.80 1.82 4.97
C LEU A 191 30.51 0.47 5.03
N ARG A 192 29.86 -0.58 5.53
CA ARG A 192 30.43 -1.95 5.65
C ARG A 192 29.83 -2.91 4.63
N LEU A 193 30.66 -3.79 4.10
CA LEU A 193 30.34 -4.87 3.17
C LEU A 193 30.85 -6.19 3.79
N TYR A 194 29.96 -6.94 4.40
CA TYR A 194 30.31 -8.18 5.11
C TYR A 194 30.58 -9.34 4.14
N GLU A 195 31.41 -10.28 4.60
CA GLU A 195 31.59 -11.57 3.93
C GLU A 195 30.29 -12.40 3.95
N PRO A 196 30.17 -13.43 3.08
CA PRO A 196 29.01 -14.32 3.10
C PRO A 196 28.75 -14.92 4.48
N SER A 197 27.49 -15.12 4.83
CA SER A 197 27.04 -15.44 6.20
C SER A 197 27.63 -16.70 6.82
N SER A 198 28.19 -17.61 6.02
CA SER A 198 28.86 -18.84 6.47
C SER A 198 30.39 -18.75 6.44
N SER A 199 30.96 -17.62 6.06
CA SER A 199 32.40 -17.42 5.91
C SER A 199 33.05 -16.76 7.12
N GLY A 200 32.26 -16.21 8.05
CA GLY A 200 32.72 -15.57 9.30
C GLY A 200 31.99 -14.26 9.61
N THR A 201 32.67 -13.32 10.27
CA THR A 201 32.14 -11.99 10.68
C THR A 201 32.94 -10.80 10.13
N ASN A 202 33.85 -11.03 9.18
CA ASN A 202 34.71 -10.02 8.59
C ASN A 202 33.97 -9.16 7.54
N TYR A 203 34.54 -7.99 7.21
CA TYR A 203 33.96 -7.06 6.24
C TYR A 203 35.02 -6.14 5.61
N THR A 204 34.75 -5.66 4.40
CA THR A 204 35.43 -4.51 3.78
C THR A 204 34.62 -3.24 4.08
N ALA A 205 35.25 -2.11 4.39
CA ALA A 205 34.53 -0.87 4.68
C ALA A 205 35.17 0.38 4.09
N PHE A 206 34.32 1.34 3.75
CA PHE A 206 34.71 2.70 3.38
C PHE A 206 34.52 3.63 4.57
N ARG A 207 35.60 4.29 4.99
CA ARG A 207 35.63 5.20 6.15
C ARG A 207 36.07 6.59 5.74
N ALA A 208 35.27 7.60 6.07
CA ALA A 208 35.69 9.00 5.97
C ALA A 208 36.37 9.43 7.28
N GLN A 209 37.63 9.85 7.20
CA GLN A 209 38.35 10.49 8.32
C GLN A 209 38.00 11.99 8.37
N ALA A 210 38.55 12.71 9.35
CA ALA A 210 38.50 14.17 9.33
C ALA A 210 39.12 14.70 8.01
N GLN A 211 38.39 15.56 7.31
CA GLN A 211 38.76 16.13 6.02
C GLN A 211 38.80 17.66 6.15
N SER A 212 39.78 18.31 5.52
CA SER A 212 39.89 19.78 5.45
C SER A 212 39.18 20.38 4.25
N SER A 213 38.71 19.54 3.33
CA SER A 213 37.99 19.89 2.10
C SER A 213 37.22 18.68 1.58
N ASP A 214 36.27 18.89 0.69
CA ASP A 214 35.55 17.80 0.03
C ASP A 214 36.49 16.93 -0.81
N ILE A 215 36.28 15.62 -0.78
CA ILE A 215 36.97 14.65 -1.63
C ILE A 215 35.95 14.02 -2.57
N VAL A 216 36.02 14.38 -3.86
CA VAL A 216 35.08 13.92 -4.89
C VAL A 216 35.79 12.99 -5.87
N TYR A 217 35.30 11.76 -5.99
CA TYR A 217 35.78 10.79 -6.97
C TYR A 217 34.80 10.72 -8.15
N THR A 218 35.15 11.37 -9.26
CA THR A 218 34.37 11.33 -10.49
C THR A 218 34.87 10.20 -11.39
N LEU A 219 33.97 9.30 -11.79
CA LEU A 219 34.29 8.23 -12.74
C LEU A 219 34.60 8.80 -14.13
N PRO A 220 35.49 8.16 -14.92
CA PRO A 220 35.72 8.58 -16.30
C PRO A 220 34.46 8.40 -17.15
N ALA A 221 34.24 9.34 -18.09
CA ALA A 221 33.06 9.32 -18.97
C ALA A 221 33.07 8.16 -19.98
N THR A 222 34.22 7.53 -20.20
CA THR A 222 34.40 6.36 -21.07
C THR A 222 35.12 5.27 -20.30
N ALA A 223 34.80 4.00 -20.58
CA ALA A 223 35.59 2.88 -20.07
C ALA A 223 37.06 3.09 -20.48
N GLY A 224 37.99 2.91 -19.54
CA GLY A 224 39.40 2.82 -19.89
C GLY A 224 39.62 1.60 -20.78
N SER A 225 40.36 1.74 -21.88
CA SER A 225 40.86 0.57 -22.59
C SER A 225 41.69 -0.29 -21.62
N PRO A 226 41.49 -1.62 -21.61
CA PRO A 226 42.21 -2.51 -20.71
C PRO A 226 43.73 -2.46 -20.90
#